data_AF-A0A916ZVP2-F1
#
_entry.id   AF-A0A916ZVP2-F1
#
_cell.length_a   1.000
_cell.length_b   1.000
_cell.length_c   1.000
_cell.angle_alpha   90.00
_cell.angle_beta   90.00
_cell.angle_gamma   90.00
#
_symmetry.space_group_name_H-M   'P 1'
#
loop_
_entity.id
_entity.type
_entity.pdbx_description
1 polymer ?
#
loop_
_entity_poly.entity_id
_entity_poly.type
_entity_poly.pdbx_seq_one_letter_code
_entity_poly.pdbx_strand_id
1 'polypeptide(L)'
;MNEREWVKSIIEEIEKSLKPFNSNLRVTDGFRLPYASEILTYNDNEPEQQNFIGYETDILIFEQIDETRWKPRIIVEAKINSVTTHDAITYSQKAQTHKNVHPYLRYGILIGNRKDYPLPGRLFRHGQHFDFMMSWKSFKGDKSEWNTLIEILKSEYEASLTLDEIIFNSRSRDRKKFTSLHRPLKLKK
;
A
#
# COMPACT_ATOMS: atom_id res chain seq x y z
N MET A 1 -21.99 2.21 9.76
CA MET A 1 -20.60 1.82 9.51
C MET A 1 -19.94 2.88 8.65
N ASN A 2 -19.04 3.68 9.23
CA ASN A 2 -18.16 4.62 8.51
C ASN A 2 -16.86 3.93 8.06
N GLU A 3 -16.00 4.62 7.29
CA GLU A 3 -14.73 4.06 6.78
C GLU A 3 -13.85 3.49 7.91
N ARG A 4 -13.70 4.22 9.02
CA ARG A 4 -12.83 3.82 10.14
C ARG A 4 -13.35 2.58 10.85
N GLU A 5 -14.65 2.52 11.11
CA GLU A 5 -15.31 1.33 11.67
C GLU A 5 -15.17 0.12 10.75
N TRP A 6 -15.30 0.35 9.44
CA TRP A 6 -15.15 -0.70 8.44
C TRP A 6 -13.73 -1.24 8.37
N VAL A 7 -12.72 -0.37 8.32
CA VAL A 7 -11.31 -0.75 8.38
C VAL A 7 -11.02 -1.58 9.63
N LYS A 8 -11.42 -1.10 10.81
CA LYS A 8 -11.24 -1.83 12.08
C LYS A 8 -11.88 -3.22 12.06
N SER A 9 -12.97 -3.40 11.32
CA SER A 9 -13.64 -4.69 11.21
C SER A 9 -12.88 -5.73 10.39
N ILE A 10 -11.88 -5.33 9.59
CA ILE A 10 -11.16 -6.24 8.68
C ILE A 10 -9.66 -6.39 8.95
N ILE A 11 -9.01 -5.44 9.65
CA ILE A 11 -7.54 -5.47 9.86
C ILE A 11 -7.05 -6.74 10.54
N GLU A 12 -7.75 -7.23 11.57
CA GLU A 12 -7.36 -8.45 12.27
C GLU A 12 -7.45 -9.68 11.37
N GLU A 13 -8.47 -9.74 10.52
CA GLU A 13 -8.70 -10.87 9.62
C GLU A 13 -7.66 -10.85 8.48
N ILE A 14 -7.27 -9.66 7.99
CA ILE A 14 -6.16 -9.49 7.05
C ILE A 14 -4.86 -10.00 7.68
N GLU A 15 -4.51 -9.55 8.89
CA GLU A 15 -3.28 -10.00 9.56
C GLU A 15 -3.28 -11.51 9.79
N LYS A 16 -4.37 -12.07 10.32
CA LYS A 16 -4.54 -13.52 10.51
C LYS A 16 -4.36 -14.30 9.20
N SER A 17 -4.83 -13.75 8.08
CA SER A 17 -4.70 -14.37 6.76
C SER A 17 -3.29 -14.27 6.16
N LEU A 18 -2.51 -13.26 6.54
CA LEU A 18 -1.14 -13.06 6.08
C LEU A 18 -0.10 -13.77 6.94
N LYS A 19 -0.36 -14.00 8.24
CA LYS A 19 0.57 -14.69 9.15
C LYS A 19 1.08 -16.05 8.66
N PRO A 20 0.25 -16.94 8.07
CA PRO A 20 0.74 -18.22 7.54
C PRO A 20 1.70 -18.07 6.36
N PHE A 21 1.65 -16.94 5.66
CA PHE A 21 2.54 -16.64 4.54
C PHE A 21 3.84 -15.97 5.02
N ASN A 22 3.74 -15.03 5.95
CA ASN A 22 4.89 -14.49 6.65
C ASN A 22 4.48 -14.05 8.06
N SER A 23 5.07 -14.68 9.08
CA SER A 23 4.79 -14.44 10.49
C SER A 23 5.23 -13.07 11.00
N ASN A 24 6.04 -12.34 10.24
CA ASN A 24 6.53 -11.00 10.56
C ASN A 24 5.63 -9.89 10.02
N LEU A 25 4.63 -10.22 9.20
CA LEU A 25 3.68 -9.22 8.72
C LEU A 25 2.72 -8.81 9.86
N ARG A 26 2.50 -7.50 9.94
CA ARG A 26 1.57 -6.85 10.86
C ARG A 26 0.69 -5.87 10.10
N VAL A 27 -0.50 -5.63 10.61
CA VAL A 27 -1.48 -4.72 10.00
C VAL A 27 -1.98 -3.74 11.03
N THR A 28 -1.97 -2.44 10.69
CA THR A 28 -2.49 -1.38 11.56
C THR A 28 -3.33 -0.38 10.76
N ASP A 29 -4.30 0.25 11.41
CA ASP A 29 -5.04 1.40 10.88
C ASP A 29 -4.51 2.73 11.42
N GLY A 30 -4.82 3.83 10.73
CA GLY A 30 -4.62 5.19 11.24
C GLY A 30 -3.15 5.58 11.48
N PHE A 31 -2.20 4.89 10.84
CA PHE A 31 -0.78 5.19 11.00
C PHE A 31 -0.37 6.41 10.17
N ARG A 32 0.41 7.34 10.76
CA ARG A 32 0.94 8.50 10.04
C ARG A 32 2.31 8.17 9.44
N LEU A 33 2.33 7.74 8.17
CA LEU A 33 3.57 7.41 7.46
C LEU A 33 4.15 8.65 6.75
N PRO A 34 5.47 8.94 6.90
CA PRO A 34 6.13 10.03 6.18
C PRO A 34 5.99 9.92 4.66
N TYR A 35 5.64 11.04 4.01
CA TYR A 35 5.60 11.18 2.55
C TYR A 35 6.52 12.29 2.03
N ALA A 36 7.08 13.10 2.93
CA ALA A 36 8.05 14.13 2.62
C ALA A 36 9.09 14.23 3.74
N SER A 37 10.30 14.62 3.35
CA SER A 37 11.39 14.97 4.24
C SER A 37 11.91 16.34 3.81
N GLU A 38 11.78 17.33 4.68
CA GLU A 38 12.26 18.69 4.47
C GLU A 38 13.62 18.81 5.13
N ILE A 39 14.65 19.15 4.34
CA ILE A 39 15.96 19.50 4.87
C ILE A 39 15.91 20.97 5.31
N LEU A 40 16.13 21.22 6.59
CA LEU A 40 16.01 22.56 7.18
C LEU A 40 17.34 23.30 7.20
N THR A 41 18.43 22.59 7.52
CA THR A 41 19.78 23.14 7.56
C THR A 41 20.79 22.16 6.95
N TYR A 42 21.92 22.71 6.51
CA TYR A 42 23.07 21.96 6.05
C TYR A 42 24.27 22.32 6.93
N ASN A 43 25.10 21.32 7.22
CA ASN A 43 26.44 21.50 7.74
C ASN A 43 27.42 21.06 6.64
N ASP A 44 28.23 21.99 6.14
CA ASP A 44 28.95 21.87 4.87
C ASP A 44 28.01 21.43 3.72
N ASN A 45 28.24 20.25 3.15
CA ASN A 45 27.46 19.67 2.06
C ASN A 45 26.51 18.55 2.51
N GLU A 46 26.32 18.38 3.82
CA GLU A 46 25.48 17.32 4.38
C GLU A 46 24.22 17.89 5.05
N PRO A 47 23.04 17.27 4.84
CA PRO A 47 21.83 17.68 5.54
C PRO A 47 21.95 17.40 7.04
N GLU A 48 21.73 18.40 7.87
CA GLU A 48 21.89 18.31 9.33
C GLU A 48 20.54 18.12 10.03
N GLN A 49 19.60 19.04 9.79
CA GLN A 49 18.27 18.99 10.38
C GLN A 49 17.21 18.60 9.35
N GLN A 50 16.34 17.66 9.72
CA GLN A 50 15.24 17.18 8.87
C GLN A 50 13.91 17.27 9.60
N ASN A 51 12.86 17.63 8.87
CA ASN A 51 11.47 17.55 9.32
C ASN A 51 10.70 16.55 8.45
N PHE A 52 9.93 15.66 9.07
CA PHE A 52 9.14 14.66 8.35
C PHE A 52 7.67 15.00 8.41
N ILE A 53 7.02 15.01 7.25
CA ILE A 53 5.57 15.23 7.15
C ILE A 53 4.92 13.91 6.73
N GLY A 54 3.89 13.50 7.47
CA GLY A 54 3.19 12.23 7.25
C GLY A 54 1.70 12.40 6.99
N TYR A 55 1.17 11.53 6.12
CA TYR A 55 -0.26 11.32 5.94
C TYR A 55 -0.73 10.17 6.82
N GLU A 56 -1.93 10.29 7.38
CA GLU A 56 -2.62 9.15 7.95
C GLU A 56 -3.07 8.20 6.83
N THR A 57 -2.75 6.92 6.99
CA THR A 57 -3.09 5.83 6.07
C THR A 57 -4.24 5.01 6.66
N ASP A 58 -5.20 4.59 5.84
CA ASP A 58 -6.31 3.77 6.32
C ASP A 58 -5.85 2.39 6.78
N ILE A 59 -5.06 1.68 5.97
CA ILE A 59 -4.45 0.39 6.34
C ILE A 59 -2.98 0.40 5.95
N LEU A 60 -2.10 0.15 6.92
CA LEU A 60 -0.68 -0.09 6.72
C LEU A 60 -0.36 -1.55 7.02
N ILE A 61 0.20 -2.24 6.04
CA ILE A 61 0.82 -3.56 6.19
C ILE A 61 2.32 -3.35 6.21
N PHE A 62 2.94 -3.78 7.31
CA PHE A 62 4.37 -3.63 7.51
C PHE A 62 5.01 -4.95 7.93
N GLU A 63 6.30 -5.06 7.63
CA GLU A 63 7.13 -6.18 8.05
C GLU A 63 7.91 -5.80 9.31
N GLN A 64 7.69 -6.55 10.38
CA GLN A 64 8.47 -6.45 11.60
C GLN A 64 9.86 -7.08 11.39
N ILE A 65 10.92 -6.34 11.66
CA ILE A 65 12.31 -6.84 11.56
C ILE A 65 12.74 -7.40 12.92
N ASP A 66 12.47 -6.66 13.99
CA ASP A 66 12.68 -7.06 15.38
C ASP A 66 11.72 -6.27 16.29
N GLU A 67 11.94 -6.23 17.60
CA GLU A 67 11.04 -5.58 18.57
C GLU A 67 10.76 -4.08 18.29
N THR A 68 11.70 -3.36 17.66
CA THR A 68 11.60 -1.91 17.47
C THR A 68 11.66 -1.47 16.01
N ARG A 69 12.24 -2.29 15.14
CA ARG A 69 12.44 -1.97 13.73
C ARG A 69 11.41 -2.65 12.85
N TRP A 70 10.92 -1.91 11.87
CA TRP A 70 9.94 -2.37 10.91
C TRP A 70 10.11 -1.64 9.56
N LYS A 71 9.52 -2.19 8.50
CA LYS A 71 9.48 -1.59 7.16
C LYS A 71 8.05 -1.52 6.61
N PRO A 72 7.58 -0.38 6.10
CA PRO A 72 6.27 -0.30 5.44
C PRO A 72 6.32 -1.10 4.13
N ARG A 73 5.32 -1.93 3.85
CA ARG A 73 5.30 -2.77 2.64
C ARG A 73 4.15 -2.44 1.72
N ILE A 74 2.95 -2.28 2.29
CA ILE A 74 1.74 -2.01 1.51
C ILE A 74 0.87 -1.00 2.25
N ILE A 75 0.34 -0.02 1.54
CA ILE A 75 -0.78 0.81 2.00
C ILE A 75 -2.04 0.44 1.22
N VAL A 76 -3.17 0.37 1.93
CA VAL A 76 -4.50 0.24 1.32
C VAL A 76 -5.37 1.40 1.81
N GLU A 77 -5.77 2.28 0.90
CA GLU A 77 -6.79 3.28 1.19
C GLU A 77 -8.17 2.62 1.15
N ALA A 78 -9.06 3.02 2.04
CA ALA A 78 -10.38 2.43 2.22
C ALA A 78 -11.46 3.45 1.88
N LYS A 79 -12.42 3.03 1.06
CA LYS A 79 -13.61 3.85 0.79
C LYS A 79 -14.88 3.00 0.84
N ILE A 80 -16.00 3.59 1.23
CA ILE A 80 -17.31 2.92 1.21
C ILE A 80 -18.26 3.59 0.23
N ASN A 81 -19.12 2.79 -0.40
CA ASN A 81 -20.17 3.15 -1.36
C ASN A 81 -19.65 3.69 -2.70
N SER A 82 -18.85 4.74 -2.70
CA SER A 82 -18.44 5.45 -3.92
C SER A 82 -17.11 6.16 -3.75
N VAL A 83 -16.41 6.33 -4.88
CA VAL A 83 -15.18 7.13 -4.99
C VAL A 83 -15.49 8.33 -5.87
N THR A 84 -15.15 9.54 -5.41
CA THR A 84 -15.24 10.76 -6.20
C THR A 84 -14.01 10.95 -7.10
N THR A 85 -14.05 11.88 -8.06
CA THR A 85 -12.86 12.23 -8.83
C THR A 85 -11.78 12.83 -7.92
N HIS A 86 -12.19 13.67 -6.97
CA HIS A 86 -11.29 14.24 -5.97
C HIS A 86 -10.59 13.14 -5.15
N ASP A 87 -11.33 12.13 -4.70
CA ASP A 87 -10.76 10.99 -3.97
C ASP A 87 -9.72 10.25 -4.81
N ALA A 88 -10.07 9.90 -6.06
CA ALA A 88 -9.17 9.19 -6.95
C ALA A 88 -7.85 9.95 -7.21
N ILE A 89 -7.94 11.27 -7.40
CA ILE A 89 -6.75 12.13 -7.56
C ILE A 89 -5.96 12.20 -6.25
N THR A 90 -6.63 12.43 -5.12
CA THR A 90 -6.01 12.60 -3.81
C THR A 90 -5.22 11.36 -3.40
N TYR A 91 -5.84 10.18 -3.48
CA TYR A 91 -5.18 8.94 -3.10
C TYR A 91 -4.06 8.56 -4.08
N SER A 92 -4.21 8.87 -5.37
CA SER A 92 -3.11 8.72 -6.34
C SER A 92 -1.92 9.61 -6.00
N GLN A 93 -2.17 10.86 -5.60
CA GLN A 93 -1.11 11.79 -5.17
C GLN A 93 -0.41 11.29 -3.91
N LYS A 94 -1.17 10.83 -2.90
CA LYS A 94 -0.60 10.21 -1.69
C LYS A 94 0.28 9.01 -2.05
N ALA A 95 -0.20 8.13 -2.93
CA ALA A 95 0.57 6.99 -3.40
C ALA A 95 1.89 7.41 -4.04
N GLN A 96 1.88 8.46 -4.87
CA GLN A 96 3.08 9.01 -5.48
C GLN A 96 4.06 9.53 -4.43
N THR A 97 3.60 10.37 -3.50
CA THR A 97 4.47 11.02 -2.53
C THR A 97 5.05 10.04 -1.53
N HIS A 98 4.26 9.06 -1.04
CA HIS A 98 4.79 7.97 -0.24
C HIS A 98 5.84 7.16 -0.99
N LYS A 99 5.66 6.89 -2.29
CA LYS A 99 6.66 6.19 -3.10
C LYS A 99 7.93 7.00 -3.37
N ASN A 100 7.88 8.33 -3.27
CA ASN A 100 9.09 9.16 -3.36
C ASN A 100 9.99 8.98 -2.11
N VAL A 101 9.40 8.70 -0.95
CA VAL A 101 10.13 8.43 0.31
C VAL A 101 10.42 6.95 0.51
N HIS A 102 9.50 6.08 0.06
CA HIS A 102 9.57 4.63 0.19
C HIS A 102 9.40 3.97 -1.20
N PRO A 103 10.44 3.94 -2.06
CA PRO A 103 10.31 3.53 -3.47
C PRO A 103 9.87 2.08 -3.72
N TYR A 104 9.98 1.22 -2.71
CA TYR A 104 9.54 -0.17 -2.72
C TYR A 104 8.11 -0.38 -2.21
N LEU A 105 7.47 0.69 -1.70
CA LEU A 105 6.13 0.62 -1.14
C LEU A 105 5.11 0.30 -2.23
N ARG A 106 4.18 -0.60 -1.90
CA ARG A 106 3.02 -0.89 -2.74
C ARG A 106 1.80 -0.16 -2.20
N TYR A 107 0.90 0.24 -3.08
CA TYR A 107 -0.18 1.13 -2.73
C TYR A 107 -1.44 0.74 -3.49
N GLY A 108 -2.54 0.54 -2.80
CA GLY A 108 -3.82 0.20 -3.41
C GLY A 108 -4.99 0.89 -2.78
N ILE A 109 -6.17 0.60 -3.33
CA ILE A 109 -7.45 1.05 -2.79
C ILE A 109 -8.42 -0.13 -2.71
N LEU A 110 -9.15 -0.21 -1.60
CA LEU A 110 -10.24 -1.16 -1.36
C LEU A 110 -11.55 -0.41 -1.14
N ILE A 111 -12.59 -0.76 -1.90
CA ILE A 111 -13.88 -0.07 -1.85
C ILE A 111 -14.98 -1.02 -1.40
N GLY A 112 -15.53 -0.79 -0.21
CA GLY A 112 -16.58 -1.60 0.38
C GLY A 112 -17.98 -1.14 -0.03
N ASN A 113 -18.94 -2.05 0.18
CA ASN A 113 -20.37 -1.79 -0.02
C ASN A 113 -20.72 -1.24 -1.42
N ARG A 114 -20.12 -1.83 -2.46
CA ARG A 114 -20.32 -1.43 -3.85
C ARG A 114 -21.57 -2.04 -4.49
N LYS A 115 -22.30 -2.92 -3.81
CA LYS A 115 -23.37 -3.74 -4.40
C LYS A 115 -22.81 -4.44 -5.65
N ASP A 116 -23.52 -4.44 -6.77
CA ASP A 116 -23.00 -5.00 -8.03
C ASP A 116 -22.32 -3.96 -8.94
N TYR A 117 -21.95 -2.78 -8.41
CA TYR A 117 -21.26 -1.77 -9.21
C TYR A 117 -19.78 -2.13 -9.41
N PRO A 118 -19.25 -2.05 -10.65
CA PRO A 118 -17.85 -2.35 -10.94
C PRO A 118 -16.92 -1.27 -10.36
N LEU A 119 -15.61 -1.49 -10.45
CA LEU A 119 -14.63 -0.43 -10.18
C LEU A 119 -14.94 0.82 -11.03
N PRO A 120 -15.08 2.01 -10.43
CA PRO A 120 -15.37 3.24 -11.16
C PRO A 120 -14.30 3.57 -12.21
N GLY A 121 -14.72 3.90 -13.45
CA GLY A 121 -13.81 4.32 -14.54
C GLY A 121 -12.82 5.43 -14.17
N ARG A 122 -13.20 6.31 -13.24
CA ARG A 122 -12.35 7.41 -12.73
C ARG A 122 -11.12 6.93 -11.94
N LEU A 123 -11.19 5.75 -11.31
CA LEU A 123 -10.01 5.17 -10.65
C LEU A 123 -8.97 4.75 -11.67
N PHE A 124 -9.39 4.16 -12.78
CA PHE A 124 -8.48 3.86 -13.89
C PHE A 124 -7.90 5.14 -14.51
N ARG A 125 -8.70 6.22 -14.59
CA ARG A 125 -8.26 7.49 -15.19
C ARG A 125 -7.31 8.29 -14.30
N HIS A 126 -7.58 8.37 -13.00
CA HIS A 126 -6.88 9.28 -12.08
C HIS A 126 -6.00 8.55 -11.05
N GLY A 127 -6.23 7.26 -10.84
CA GLY A 127 -5.50 6.39 -9.91
C GLY A 127 -4.19 5.83 -10.47
N GLN A 128 -3.43 6.64 -11.23
CA GLN A 128 -2.24 6.21 -11.96
C GLN A 128 -1.12 5.64 -11.08
N HIS A 129 -1.09 6.01 -9.80
CA HIS A 129 -0.06 5.57 -8.86
C HIS A 129 -0.48 4.40 -7.97
N PHE A 130 -1.69 3.86 -8.15
CA PHE A 130 -2.09 2.61 -7.51
C PHE A 130 -1.44 1.42 -8.22
N ASP A 131 -0.96 0.47 -7.41
CA ASP A 131 -0.49 -0.84 -7.86
C ASP A 131 -1.64 -1.83 -8.01
N PHE A 132 -2.70 -1.66 -7.21
CA PHE A 132 -3.91 -2.47 -7.30
C PHE A 132 -5.16 -1.68 -6.88
N MET A 133 -6.31 -2.10 -7.38
CA MET A 133 -7.61 -1.53 -7.05
C MET A 133 -8.59 -2.69 -6.86
N MET A 134 -9.40 -2.63 -5.81
CA MET A 134 -10.38 -3.67 -5.53
C MET A 134 -11.68 -3.09 -4.96
N SER A 135 -12.79 -3.77 -5.22
CA SER A 135 -14.09 -3.47 -4.61
C SER A 135 -14.74 -4.73 -4.06
N TRP A 136 -15.50 -4.57 -2.98
CA TRP A 136 -16.39 -5.59 -2.44
C TRP A 136 -17.85 -5.19 -2.58
N LYS A 137 -18.70 -6.19 -2.84
CA LYS A 137 -20.14 -5.98 -2.96
C LYS A 137 -20.76 -5.46 -1.67
N SER A 138 -20.32 -5.98 -0.53
CA SER A 138 -20.81 -5.59 0.79
C SER A 138 -19.70 -5.00 1.66
N PHE A 139 -19.99 -4.67 2.93
CA PHE A 139 -18.94 -4.31 3.89
C PHE A 139 -18.03 -5.50 4.19
N LYS A 140 -18.54 -6.73 4.15
CA LYS A 140 -17.71 -7.93 4.28
C LYS A 140 -17.49 -8.55 2.90
N GLY A 141 -16.23 -8.76 2.53
CA GLY A 141 -15.91 -9.51 1.32
C GLY A 141 -16.46 -10.92 1.41
N ASP A 142 -17.06 -11.41 0.34
CA ASP A 142 -17.36 -12.84 0.23
C ASP A 142 -16.05 -13.66 0.16
N LYS A 143 -16.16 -14.99 0.17
CA LYS A 143 -14.98 -15.86 0.17
C LYS A 143 -14.07 -15.64 -1.06
N SER A 144 -14.65 -15.41 -2.24
CA SER A 144 -13.90 -15.17 -3.48
C SER A 144 -13.22 -13.82 -3.44
N GLU A 145 -13.94 -12.78 -3.03
CA GLU A 145 -13.42 -11.43 -2.83
C GLU A 145 -12.26 -11.45 -1.81
N TRP A 146 -12.48 -12.04 -0.64
CA TRP A 146 -11.47 -12.15 0.39
C TRP A 146 -10.20 -12.86 -0.10
N ASN A 147 -10.34 -14.02 -0.72
CA ASN A 147 -9.20 -14.75 -1.28
C ASN A 147 -8.44 -13.91 -2.31
N THR A 148 -9.16 -13.16 -3.16
CA THR A 148 -8.56 -12.27 -4.15
C THR A 148 -7.76 -11.15 -3.49
N LEU A 149 -8.28 -10.53 -2.43
CA LEU A 149 -7.54 -9.52 -1.68
C LEU A 149 -6.24 -10.11 -1.13
N ILE A 150 -6.31 -11.26 -0.46
CA ILE A 150 -5.13 -11.90 0.14
C ILE A 150 -4.10 -12.29 -0.92
N GLU A 151 -4.53 -12.79 -2.08
CA GLU A 151 -3.64 -13.10 -3.21
C GLU A 151 -2.92 -11.84 -3.73
N ILE A 152 -3.66 -10.73 -3.90
CA ILE A 152 -3.09 -9.45 -4.31
C ILE A 152 -2.08 -8.98 -3.27
N LEU A 153 -2.44 -8.95 -1.99
CA LEU A 153 -1.55 -8.47 -0.92
C LEU A 153 -0.27 -9.30 -0.82
N LYS A 154 -0.33 -10.63 -0.99
CA LYS A 154 0.85 -11.49 -1.04
C LYS A 154 1.74 -11.16 -2.24
N SER A 155 1.14 -11.03 -3.43
CA SER A 155 1.87 -10.67 -4.65
C SER A 155 2.54 -9.30 -4.54
N GLU A 156 1.86 -8.32 -3.94
CA GLU A 156 2.40 -6.98 -3.74
C GLU A 156 3.50 -6.98 -2.67
N TYR A 157 3.37 -7.76 -1.59
CA TYR A 157 4.46 -7.90 -0.63
C TYR A 157 5.75 -8.45 -1.28
N GLU A 158 5.63 -9.50 -2.11
CA GLU A 158 6.78 -10.04 -2.88
C GLU A 158 7.38 -9.00 -3.84
N ALA A 159 6.53 -8.22 -4.50
CA ALA A 159 6.98 -7.11 -5.33
C ALA A 159 7.71 -6.04 -4.51
N SER A 160 7.22 -5.74 -3.30
CA SER A 160 7.87 -4.82 -2.36
C SER A 160 9.26 -5.29 -1.96
N LEU A 161 9.41 -6.56 -1.58
CA LEU A 161 10.71 -7.16 -1.26
C LEU A 161 11.67 -7.08 -2.45
N THR A 162 11.17 -7.40 -3.64
CA THR A 162 11.97 -7.37 -4.88
C THR A 162 12.46 -5.97 -5.18
N LEU A 163 11.61 -4.95 -5.05
CA LEU A 163 12.00 -3.55 -5.25
C LEU A 163 12.98 -3.06 -4.18
N ASP A 164 12.77 -3.40 -2.91
CA ASP A 164 13.68 -3.09 -1.79
C ASP A 164 15.08 -3.64 -2.08
N GLU A 165 15.17 -4.92 -2.48
CA GLU A 165 16.42 -5.58 -2.86
C GLU A 165 17.11 -4.90 -4.06
N ILE A 166 16.34 -4.61 -5.12
CA ILE A 166 16.88 -3.97 -6.34
C ILE A 166 17.47 -2.59 -6.01
N ILE A 167 16.82 -1.81 -5.15
CA ILE A 167 17.17 -0.42 -4.86
C ILE A 167 18.35 -0.36 -3.87
N PHE A 168 18.23 -1.04 -2.74
CA PHE A 168 19.18 -0.87 -1.62
C PHE A 168 20.34 -1.85 -1.61
N ASN A 169 20.24 -2.99 -2.31
CA ASN A 169 21.35 -3.93 -2.50
C ASN A 169 21.97 -3.84 -3.91
N SER A 170 21.76 -2.72 -4.60
CA SER A 170 22.15 -2.50 -6.00
C SER A 170 23.66 -2.58 -6.29
N ARG A 171 24.53 -2.43 -5.29
CA ARG A 171 25.99 -2.48 -5.46
C ARG A 171 26.61 -3.83 -5.08
N SER A 172 25.81 -4.76 -4.54
CA SER A 172 26.30 -6.09 -4.18
C SER A 172 26.68 -6.90 -5.43
N ARG A 173 27.83 -7.59 -5.39
CA ARG A 173 28.31 -8.44 -6.49
C ARG A 173 27.39 -9.65 -6.71
N ASP A 174 26.81 -10.16 -5.62
CA ASP A 174 25.99 -11.37 -5.59
C ASP A 174 24.48 -11.09 -5.69
N ARG A 175 24.09 -9.84 -6.00
CA ARG A 175 22.67 -9.47 -6.13
C ARG A 175 22.01 -10.22 -7.29
N LYS A 176 20.69 -10.44 -7.15
CA LYS A 176 19.85 -10.85 -8.28
C LYS A 176 19.87 -9.77 -9.36
N LYS A 177 20.13 -10.18 -10.62
CA LYS A 177 20.20 -9.28 -11.78
C LYS A 177 18.93 -9.44 -12.62
N PHE A 178 18.18 -8.37 -12.75
CA PHE A 178 16.97 -8.32 -13.56
C PHE A 178 17.25 -7.52 -14.83
N THR A 179 16.82 -8.03 -15.99
CA THR A 179 17.03 -7.39 -17.31
C THR A 179 15.73 -6.91 -17.96
N SER A 180 14.57 -7.22 -17.36
CA SER A 180 13.26 -6.81 -17.84
C SER A 180 12.32 -6.53 -16.67
N LEU A 181 11.50 -5.49 -16.81
CA LEU A 181 10.40 -5.17 -15.91
C LEU A 181 9.13 -5.00 -16.75
N HIS A 182 8.16 -5.88 -16.55
CA HIS A 182 6.85 -5.81 -17.20
C HIS A 182 5.76 -5.78 -16.12
N ARG A 183 4.82 -4.83 -16.22
CA ARG A 183 3.68 -4.68 -15.31
C ARG A 183 2.38 -5.04 -16.05
N PRO A 184 1.96 -6.32 -16.04
CA PRO A 184 0.81 -6.77 -16.82
C PRO A 184 -0.53 -6.29 -16.21
N LEU A 185 -1.51 -6.02 -17.07
CA LEU A 185 -2.89 -5.71 -16.67
C LEU A 185 -3.65 -7.01 -16.34
N LYS A 186 -3.87 -7.28 -15.05
CA LYS A 186 -4.67 -8.43 -14.56
C LYS A 186 -6.04 -7.95 -14.09
N LEU A 187 -7.12 -8.53 -14.64
CA LEU A 187 -8.50 -8.17 -14.32
C LEU A 187 -9.31 -9.40 -13.90
N LYS A 188 -10.20 -9.24 -12.91
CA LYS A 188 -11.21 -10.24 -12.52
C LYS A 188 -12.60 -9.68 -12.84
N LYS A 189 -13.45 -10.51 -13.46
CA LYS A 189 -14.82 -10.17 -13.86
C LYS A 189 -15.82 -10.63 -12.81
#